data_AF-A0A917LFA0-F1
#
_entry.id   AF-A0A917LFA0-F1
#
_cell.length_a   1.000
_cell.length_b   1.000
_cell.length_c   1.000
_cell.angle_alpha   90.00
_cell.angle_beta   90.00
_cell.angle_gamma   90.00
#
_symmetry.space_group_name_H-M   'P 1'
#
loop_
_entity.id
_entity.type
_entity.pdbx_description
1 polymer ?
#
loop_
_entity_poly.entity_id
_entity_poly.type
_entity_poly.pdbx_seq_one_letter_code
_entity_poly.pdbx_strand_id
1 'polypeptide(L)' 'MKKLIIVSTPLLLGLILMIVSAFTPSTVDRNGMLHEPYFFLIPVSMLCIFIGIIVLAIYLIRSVKRYKKA' A
#
# COMPACT_ATOMS: atom_id res chain seq x y z
N MET A 1 9.08 4.51 -19.17
CA MET A 1 8.88 3.30 -18.34
C MET A 1 9.37 3.49 -16.90
N LYS A 2 10.63 3.87 -16.65
CA LYS A 2 11.18 4.04 -15.28
C LYS A 2 10.30 4.86 -14.31
N LYS A 3 9.72 5.97 -14.77
CA LYS A 3 8.84 6.84 -13.95
C LYS A 3 7.55 6.15 -13.49
N LEU A 4 6.99 5.28 -14.32
CA LEU A 4 5.76 4.54 -13.97
C LEU A 4 6.06 3.50 -12.89
N ILE A 5 7.18 2.77 -13.03
CA ILE A 5 7.63 1.77 -12.06
C ILE A 5 7.80 2.39 -10.66
N ILE A 6 8.47 3.55 -10.59
CA ILE A 6 8.67 4.27 -9.34
C ILE A 6 7.33 4.68 -8.72
N VAL A 7 6.40 5.21 -9.51
CA VAL A 7 5.08 5.64 -9.04
C VAL A 7 4.22 4.47 -8.54
N SER A 8 4.40 3.27 -9.11
CA SER A 8 3.68 2.06 -8.68
C SER A 8 4.30 1.34 -7.48
N THR A 9 5.52 1.68 -7.05
CA THR A 9 6.19 1.02 -5.91
C THR A 9 5.37 1.03 -4.60
N PRO A 10 4.75 2.14 -4.15
CA PRO A 10 3.93 2.13 -2.93
C PRO A 10 2.69 1.25 -3.04
N LEU A 11 2.09 1.10 -4.23
CA LEU A 11 0.95 0.18 -4.44
C LEU A 11 1.38 -1.27 -4.27
N LEU A 12 2.49 -1.65 -4.92
CA LEU A 12 3.05 -3.00 -4.81
C LEU A 12 3.47 -3.33 -3.37
N LEU A 13 4.14 -2.39 -2.70
CA LEU A 13 4.53 -2.53 -1.30
C LEU A 13 3.30 -2.69 -0.41
N GLY A 14 2.30 -1.82 -0.55
CA GLY A 14 1.07 -1.90 0.21
C GLY A 14 0.32 -3.22 0.01
N LEU A 15 0.24 -3.71 -1.23
CA LEU A 15 -0.37 -5.01 -1.52
C LEU A 15 0.39 -6.16 -0.84
N ILE A 16 1.72 -6.16 -0.90
CA ILE A 16 2.56 -7.18 -0.24
C ILE A 16 2.34 -7.15 1.27
N LEU A 17 2.36 -5.96 1.89
CA LEU A 17 2.12 -5.82 3.33
C LEU A 17 0.73 -6.31 3.75
N MET A 18 -0.29 -6.04 2.93
CA MET A 18 -1.65 -6.52 3.17
C MET A 18 -1.73 -8.05 3.07
N ILE A 19 -1.11 -8.64 2.06
CA ILE A 19 -1.02 -10.10 1.90
C ILE A 19 -0.32 -10.71 3.11
N VAL A 20 0.85 -10.19 3.50
CA VAL A 20 1.60 -10.68 4.65
C VAL A 20 0.75 -10.60 5.92
N SER A 21 0.01 -9.51 6.13
CA SER A 21 -0.87 -9.35 7.30
C SER A 21 -1.95 -10.44 7.42
N ALA A 22 -2.39 -11.03 6.29
CA ALA A 22 -3.38 -12.11 6.30
C ALA A 22 -2.81 -13.44 6.81
N PHE A 23 -1.49 -13.60 6.79
CA PHE A 23 -0.79 -14.83 7.23
C PHE A 23 -0.08 -14.67 8.58
N THR A 24 -0.19 -13.51 9.23
CA THR A 24 0.49 -13.30 10.51
C THR A 24 -0.26 -13.98 11.66
N PRO A 25 0.47 -14.61 12.60
CA PRO A 25 -0.16 -15.30 13.71
C PRO A 25 -0.79 -14.32 14.70
N SER A 26 -1.94 -14.71 15.23
CA SER A 26 -2.59 -14.08 16.37
C SER A 26 -2.82 -15.13 17.46
N THR A 27 -2.68 -14.71 18.71
CA THR A 27 -2.87 -15.62 19.86
C THR A 27 -3.69 -14.93 20.93
N VAL A 28 -4.50 -15.70 21.66
CA VAL A 28 -5.29 -15.21 22.79
C VAL A 28 -4.71 -15.85 24.05
N ASP A 29 -4.31 -15.01 25.00
CA ASP A 29 -3.78 -15.45 26.28
C ASP A 29 -4.93 -15.94 27.20
N ARG A 30 -4.59 -16.66 28.27
CA ARG A 30 -5.56 -17.24 29.21
C ARG A 30 -6.45 -16.22 29.91
N ASN A 31 -5.99 -14.96 29.99
CA ASN A 31 -6.75 -13.82 30.52
C ASN A 31 -7.68 -13.16 29.48
N GLY A 32 -7.72 -13.69 28.25
CA GLY A 32 -8.52 -13.14 27.15
C GLY A 32 -7.85 -12.01 26.37
N MET A 33 -6.59 -11.67 26.66
CA MET A 33 -5.84 -10.66 25.91
C MET A 33 -5.44 -11.18 24.52
N LEU A 34 -5.76 -10.40 23.49
CA LEU A 34 -5.38 -10.67 22.12
C LEU A 34 -3.98 -10.12 21.83
N HIS A 35 -3.08 -10.98 21.36
CA HIS A 35 -1.74 -10.65 20.94
C HIS A 35 -1.62 -10.75 19.41
N GLU A 36 -1.51 -9.59 18.77
CA GLU A 36 -1.32 -9.44 17.32
C GLU A 36 -0.05 -8.61 17.06
N PRO A 37 1.14 -9.23 17.15
CA PRO A 37 2.42 -8.51 17.05
C PRO A 37 2.62 -7.77 15.72
N TYR A 38 1.90 -8.20 14.67
CA TYR A 38 1.99 -7.66 13.33
C TYR A 38 0.75 -6.87 12.89
N PHE A 39 -0.13 -6.50 13.84
CA PHE A 39 -1.32 -5.70 13.55
C PHE A 39 -1.00 -4.42 12.78
N PHE A 40 0.19 -3.83 13.00
CA PHE A 40 0.66 -2.63 12.29
C PHE A 40 0.76 -2.79 10.77
N LEU A 41 0.88 -4.01 10.23
CA LEU A 41 0.93 -4.22 8.79
C LEU A 41 -0.35 -3.75 8.10
N ILE A 42 -1.51 -3.87 8.75
CA ILE A 42 -2.80 -3.46 8.20
C ILE A 42 -2.83 -1.93 7.96
N PRO A 43 -2.68 -1.05 8.97
CA PRO A 43 -2.71 0.39 8.73
C PRO A 43 -1.58 0.87 7.82
N VAL A 44 -0.38 0.28 7.90
CA VAL A 44 0.74 0.64 7.01
C VAL A 44 0.43 0.24 5.56
N SER A 45 -0.13 -0.95 5.34
CA SER A 45 -0.52 -1.40 4.00
C SER A 45 -1.55 -0.46 3.36
N MET A 46 -2.58 -0.07 4.11
CA MET A 46 -3.60 0.87 3.65
C MET A 46 -3.01 2.24 3.33
N LEU A 47 -2.09 2.73 4.17
CA LEU A 47 -1.40 4.01 3.94
C LEU A 47 -0.58 3.96 2.65
N CYS A 48 0.18 2.89 2.42
CA CYS A 48 0.95 2.70 1.20
C CYS A 48 0.05 2.64 -0.05
N ILE A 49 -1.06 1.89 0.01
CA ILE A 49 -2.02 1.80 -1.08
C ILE A 49 -2.62 3.18 -1.38
N PHE A 50 -3.06 3.90 -0.35
CA PHE A 50 -3.69 5.21 -0.50
C PHE A 50 -2.76 6.25 -1.12
N ILE A 51 -1.52 6.33 -0.61
CA ILE A 51 -0.49 7.20 -1.21
C ILE A 51 -0.22 6.78 -2.65
N GLY A 52 -0.10 5.48 -2.91
CA GLY A 52 0.15 4.97 -4.26
C GLY A 52 -0.96 5.33 -5.26
N ILE A 53 -2.23 5.24 -4.86
CA ILE A 53 -3.37 5.68 -5.68
C ILE A 53 -3.27 7.18 -5.98
N ILE A 54 -3.02 8.02 -4.98
CA ILE A 54 -2.92 9.48 -5.15
C ILE A 54 -1.78 9.84 -6.11
N VAL A 55 -0.58 9.28 -5.90
CA VAL A 55 0.58 9.58 -6.74
C VAL A 55 0.35 9.09 -8.17
N LEU A 56 -0.24 7.91 -8.36
CA LEU A 56 -0.59 7.38 -9.68
C LEU A 56 -1.61 8.27 -10.39
N ALA A 57 -2.67 8.70 -9.70
CA ALA A 57 -3.67 9.60 -10.26
C ALA A 57 -3.05 10.93 -10.72
N ILE A 58 -2.22 11.56 -9.89
CA ILE A 58 -1.50 12.79 -10.23
C ILE A 58 -0.59 12.58 -11.45
N TYR A 59 0.13 11.45 -11.51
CA TYR A 59 1.00 11.13 -12.63
C TYR A 59 0.22 10.97 -13.93
N LEU A 60 -0.89 10.23 -13.93
CA LEU A 60 -1.74 10.02 -15.10
C LEU A 60 -2.33 11.34 -15.61
N ILE A 61 -2.88 12.18 -14.71
CA ILE A 61 -3.42 13.49 -15.07
C ILE A 61 -2.34 14.36 -15.72
N ARG A 62 -1.13 14.39 -15.15
CA ARG A 62 0.01 15.13 -15.73
C ARG A 62 0.44 14.57 -17.08
N SER A 63 0.43 13.25 -17.25
CA SER A 63 0.79 12.59 -18.50
C SER A 63 -0.19 12.94 -19.63
N VAL A 64 -1.50 12.90 -19.35
CA VAL A 64 -2.55 13.26 -20.32
C VAL A 64 -2.45 14.74 -20.71
N LYS A 65 -2.23 15.64 -19.74
CA LYS A 65 -2.05 17.08 -20.02
C LYS A 65 -0.83 17.35 -20.90
N ARG A 66 0.27 16.61 -20.71
CA ARG A 66 1.47 16.72 -21.56
C ARG A 66 1.23 16.20 -22.97
N TYR A 67 0.53 15.08 -23.10
CA TYR A 67 0.18 14.52 -24.40
C TYR A 67 -0.69 15.47 -25.23
N LYS A 68 -1.69 16.14 -24.62
CA LYS A 68 -2.51 17.14 -25.31
C LYS A 68 -1.79 18.44 -25.71
N LYS A 69 -0.59 18.69 -25.18
CA LYS A 69 0.19 19.92 -25.42
C LYS A 69 1.32 19.71 -26.44
N ALA A 70 1.59 18.47 -26.82
CA ALA A 70 2.50 18.08 -27.90
C ALA A 70 1.70 17.88 -29.18
#